data_AF-A0A4Y2QVJ0-F1
#
_entry.id   AF-A0A4Y2QVJ0-F1
#
_cell.length_a   1.000
_cell.length_b   1.000
_cell.length_c   1.000
_cell.angle_alpha   90.00
_cell.angle_beta   90.00
_cell.angle_gamma   90.00
#
_symmetry.space_group_name_H-M   'P 1'
#
loop_
_entity.id
_entity.type
_entity.pdbx_description
1 polymer ?
#
loop_
_entity_poly.entity_id
_entity_poly.type
_entity_poly.pdbx_seq_one_letter_code
_entity_poly.pdbx_strand_id
1 'polypeptide(L)'
;MKRASSQPSTSVTPAKKIATSNDTDGFTTDSIPQHHYHLGEDNYAVVTDFRDVINVHIRKYKTDDNGRILPTKKGVSFSPFVWESLSKEIDRLPLPSDSEQVAVIRDTLFLSSAWIENVPHVSLQRFVTKKDFSRQFLPSLCLLTEREWDRLQCIRKKITESCKTLMFDNFLKKKILLEVSSRSPRTNLQMELSDVEMVLSTSLTEILADSIKSRIEDVLVCNGCLQNQANQLGHECVTMNFETRHDLYGDLAVLSVDIELLVKDFVEKNIQMLNYINENFLNNLDIALLVKNARDMYIASDIMPHRMF
;
A
#
# COMPACT_ATOMS: atom_id res chain seq x y z
N MET A 1 -44.73 -40.81 -23.73
CA MET A 1 -44.57 -40.23 -22.38
C MET A 1 -43.12 -39.78 -22.21
N LYS A 2 -42.95 -38.49 -21.93
CA LYS A 2 -41.85 -37.74 -21.26
C LYS A 2 -40.42 -38.37 -21.12
N ARG A 3 -39.48 -37.75 -21.86
CA ARG A 3 -38.18 -37.11 -21.52
C ARG A 3 -37.25 -37.71 -20.43
N ALA A 4 -35.99 -37.91 -20.83
CA ALA A 4 -34.76 -37.53 -20.09
C ALA A 4 -33.63 -37.30 -21.12
N SER A 5 -33.49 -36.11 -21.73
CA SER A 5 -32.57 -35.03 -21.37
C SER A 5 -31.23 -35.47 -20.77
N SER A 6 -30.22 -35.64 -21.62
CA SER A 6 -28.80 -35.77 -21.25
C SER A 6 -28.20 -34.38 -20.97
N GLN A 7 -27.70 -34.16 -19.74
CA GLN A 7 -26.82 -33.04 -19.40
C GLN A 7 -25.37 -33.42 -19.71
N PRO A 8 -24.54 -32.52 -20.27
CA PRO A 8 -23.10 -32.69 -20.29
C PRO A 8 -22.50 -32.30 -18.93
N SER A 9 -21.61 -33.15 -18.43
CA SER A 9 -20.77 -32.94 -17.25
C SER A 9 -19.90 -31.69 -17.41
N THR A 10 -20.14 -30.68 -16.58
CA THR A 10 -19.24 -29.54 -16.39
C THR A 10 -18.01 -30.03 -15.62
N SER A 11 -16.91 -30.23 -16.34
CA SER A 11 -15.58 -30.37 -15.75
C SER A 11 -15.18 -29.05 -15.11
N VAL A 12 -15.13 -29.01 -13.78
CA VAL A 12 -14.61 -27.86 -13.03
C VAL A 12 -13.10 -27.85 -13.20
N THR A 13 -12.61 -26.94 -14.03
CA THR A 13 -11.18 -26.66 -14.19
C THR A 13 -10.64 -26.09 -12.87
N PRO A 14 -9.49 -26.57 -12.34
CA PRO A 14 -8.91 -26.01 -11.12
C PRO A 14 -8.55 -24.54 -11.31
N ALA A 15 -8.89 -23.71 -10.32
CA ALA A 15 -8.53 -22.31 -10.27
C ALA A 15 -7.03 -22.14 -10.56
N LYS A 16 -6.71 -21.31 -11.58
CA LYS A 16 -5.34 -20.94 -11.92
C LYS A 16 -4.65 -20.40 -10.67
N LYS A 17 -3.55 -21.05 -10.28
CA LYS A 17 -2.53 -20.50 -9.36
C LYS A 17 -2.26 -19.05 -9.74
N ILE A 18 -2.47 -18.14 -8.80
CA ILE A 18 -2.08 -16.75 -8.89
C ILE A 18 -0.57 -16.74 -9.07
N ALA A 19 -0.11 -16.40 -10.27
CA ALA A 19 1.30 -16.33 -10.59
C ALA A 19 1.86 -15.08 -9.92
N THR A 20 2.62 -15.26 -8.85
CA THR A 20 3.56 -14.27 -8.35
C THR A 20 4.58 -14.06 -9.48
N SER A 21 4.41 -12.99 -10.25
CA SER A 21 5.26 -12.70 -11.41
C SER A 21 6.69 -12.41 -10.93
N ASN A 22 7.62 -13.29 -11.24
CA ASN A 22 9.04 -12.94 -11.18
C ASN A 22 9.28 -11.83 -12.22
N ASP A 23 9.77 -10.67 -11.78
CA ASP A 23 10.03 -9.42 -12.54
C ASP A 23 10.94 -9.55 -13.79
N THR A 24 11.31 -10.77 -14.18
CA THR A 24 12.28 -11.07 -15.24
C THR A 24 11.69 -11.68 -16.50
N ASP A 25 10.45 -12.20 -16.48
CA ASP A 25 9.93 -12.94 -17.64
C ASP A 25 9.24 -12.05 -18.69
N GLY A 26 9.01 -10.77 -18.38
CA GLY A 26 8.25 -9.85 -19.22
C GLY A 26 6.78 -10.27 -19.39
N PHE A 27 5.98 -9.45 -20.06
CA PHE A 27 4.59 -9.76 -20.37
C PHE A 27 4.21 -9.27 -21.77
N THR A 28 3.07 -9.68 -22.31
CA THR A 28 2.57 -9.17 -23.60
C THR A 28 1.40 -8.22 -23.40
N THR A 29 1.05 -7.43 -24.42
CA THR A 29 -0.13 -6.54 -24.38
C THR A 29 -1.43 -7.26 -24.05
N ASP A 30 -1.54 -8.53 -24.46
CA ASP A 30 -2.73 -9.36 -24.23
C ASP A 30 -2.75 -9.99 -22.83
N SER A 31 -1.65 -9.88 -22.08
CA SER A 31 -1.45 -10.57 -20.80
C SER A 31 -0.83 -9.65 -19.74
N ILE A 32 -1.33 -8.41 -19.63
CA ILE A 32 -0.87 -7.45 -18.61
C ILE A 32 -1.09 -8.06 -17.21
N PRO A 33 -0.05 -8.23 -16.38
CA PRO A 33 -0.18 -8.82 -15.07
C PRO A 33 -1.03 -7.97 -14.12
N GLN A 34 -1.50 -8.59 -13.04
CA GLN A 34 -2.19 -7.85 -11.99
C GLN A 34 -1.27 -6.75 -11.42
N HIS A 35 -1.88 -5.66 -10.96
CA HIS A 35 -1.18 -4.49 -10.40
C HIS A 35 -0.25 -3.76 -11.39
N HIS A 36 -0.31 -4.07 -12.68
CA HIS A 36 0.34 -3.32 -13.76
C HIS A 36 -0.67 -2.42 -14.47
N TYR A 37 -0.34 -1.14 -14.58
CA TYR A 37 -1.21 -0.13 -15.16
C TYR A 37 -0.47 0.64 -16.26
N HIS A 38 -0.96 0.54 -17.48
CA HIS A 38 -0.45 1.33 -18.60
C HIS A 38 -0.82 2.81 -18.44
N LEU A 39 0.19 3.68 -18.52
CA LEU A 39 0.03 5.13 -18.42
C LEU A 39 -0.07 5.80 -19.80
N GLY A 40 0.55 5.20 -20.81
CA GLY A 40 0.70 5.74 -22.16
C GLY A 40 2.04 5.29 -22.74
N GLU A 41 2.15 5.25 -24.06
CA GLU A 41 3.35 4.81 -24.78
C GLU A 41 3.98 3.55 -24.17
N ASP A 42 5.20 3.67 -23.62
CA ASP A 42 5.91 2.58 -22.96
C ASP A 42 5.94 2.73 -21.42
N ASN A 43 5.20 3.67 -20.83
CA ASN A 43 5.22 3.92 -19.39
C ASN A 43 4.15 3.13 -18.64
N TYR A 44 4.54 2.53 -17.52
CA TYR A 44 3.67 1.77 -16.63
C TYR A 44 3.85 2.20 -15.17
N ALA A 45 2.75 2.18 -14.43
CA ALA A 45 2.74 2.14 -12.98
C ALA A 45 2.54 0.70 -12.51
N VAL A 46 3.38 0.22 -11.60
CA VAL A 46 3.37 -1.17 -11.14
C VAL A 46 3.51 -1.22 -9.63
N VAL A 47 2.72 -2.06 -8.95
CA VAL A 47 2.93 -2.38 -7.53
C VAL A 47 3.45 -3.82 -7.43
N THR A 48 4.59 -4.01 -6.77
CA THR A 48 5.23 -5.33 -6.59
C THR A 48 5.64 -5.53 -5.15
N ASP A 49 5.80 -6.79 -4.73
CA ASP A 49 6.33 -7.24 -3.44
C ASP A 49 7.73 -7.88 -3.56
N PHE A 50 8.47 -7.49 -4.62
CA PHE A 50 9.74 -8.12 -4.99
C PHE A 50 10.78 -8.05 -3.87
N ARG A 51 11.47 -9.18 -3.62
CA ARG A 51 12.48 -9.35 -2.56
C ARG A 51 11.96 -8.96 -1.16
N ASP A 52 10.71 -9.31 -0.88
CA ASP A 52 10.10 -9.08 0.43
C ASP A 52 10.01 -7.60 0.80
N VAL A 53 9.86 -6.73 -0.22
CA VAL A 53 9.60 -5.30 -0.06
C VAL A 53 8.54 -4.86 -1.05
N ILE A 54 7.49 -4.21 -0.55
CA ILE A 54 6.46 -3.62 -1.40
C ILE A 54 6.92 -2.29 -1.94
N ASN A 55 6.86 -2.11 -3.26
CA ASN A 55 7.19 -0.87 -3.92
C ASN A 55 6.18 -0.52 -5.01
N VAL A 56 5.99 0.78 -5.20
CA VAL A 56 5.35 1.35 -6.38
C VAL A 56 6.43 1.80 -7.34
N HIS A 57 6.34 1.31 -8.57
CA HIS A 57 7.23 1.64 -9.67
C HIS A 57 6.47 2.50 -10.69
N ILE A 58 7.08 3.60 -11.13
CA ILE A 58 6.66 4.34 -12.32
C ILE A 58 7.84 4.30 -13.27
N ARG A 59 7.68 3.58 -14.39
CA ARG A 59 8.82 3.13 -15.17
C ARG A 59 8.49 2.99 -16.65
N LYS A 60 9.47 3.33 -17.49
CA LYS A 60 9.47 3.05 -18.91
C LYS A 60 9.85 1.59 -19.17
N TYR A 61 9.09 0.95 -20.03
CA TYR A 61 9.31 -0.40 -20.52
C TYR A 61 9.83 -0.33 -21.95
N LYS A 62 10.22 -1.48 -22.48
CA LYS A 62 10.54 -1.66 -23.90
C LYS A 62 9.94 -2.98 -24.36
N THR A 63 9.53 -3.02 -25.61
CA THR A 63 9.11 -4.26 -26.26
C THR A 63 10.34 -4.88 -26.93
N ASP A 64 10.59 -6.16 -26.67
CA ASP A 64 11.65 -6.92 -27.36
C ASP A 64 11.17 -7.43 -28.73
N ASP A 65 12.08 -8.05 -29.48
CA ASP A 65 11.79 -8.59 -30.82
C ASP A 65 10.71 -9.69 -30.81
N ASN A 66 10.44 -10.30 -29.65
CA ASN A 66 9.41 -11.31 -29.45
C ASN A 66 8.06 -10.73 -28.99
N GLY A 67 7.94 -9.39 -28.92
CA GLY A 67 6.73 -8.73 -28.43
C GLY A 67 6.58 -8.71 -26.91
N ARG A 68 7.64 -9.07 -26.15
CA ARG A 68 7.62 -9.04 -24.69
C ARG A 68 7.97 -7.66 -24.16
N ILE A 69 7.16 -7.18 -23.24
CA ILE A 69 7.29 -5.91 -22.54
C ILE A 69 8.17 -6.13 -21.31
N LEU A 70 9.32 -5.44 -21.29
CA LEU A 70 10.37 -5.59 -20.28
C LEU A 70 10.68 -4.25 -19.60
N PRO A 71 10.89 -4.22 -18.27
CA PRO A 71 11.21 -2.98 -17.57
C PRO A 71 12.59 -2.45 -17.99
N THR A 72 12.73 -1.13 -18.14
CA THR A 72 14.02 -0.48 -18.35
C THR A 72 14.57 0.12 -17.06
N LYS A 73 15.81 0.62 -17.07
CA LYS A 73 16.37 1.39 -15.93
C LYS A 73 15.73 2.77 -15.74
N LYS A 74 15.05 3.31 -16.77
CA LYS A 74 14.39 4.63 -16.73
C LYS A 74 13.08 4.53 -15.96
N GLY A 75 13.10 4.93 -14.71
CA GLY A 75 11.95 4.90 -13.83
C GLY A 75 12.33 5.17 -12.39
N VAL A 76 11.31 5.41 -11.58
CA VAL A 76 11.42 5.58 -10.13
C VAL A 76 10.73 4.44 -9.40
N SER A 77 11.20 4.17 -8.19
CA SER A 77 10.57 3.25 -7.26
C SER A 77 10.54 3.88 -5.87
N PHE A 78 9.45 3.68 -5.16
CA PHE A 78 9.27 4.21 -3.81
C PHE A 78 8.24 3.39 -3.03
N SER A 79 8.23 3.55 -1.71
CA SER A 79 7.34 2.78 -0.83
C SER A 79 5.87 3.19 -1.00
N PRO A 80 4.91 2.33 -0.59
CA PRO A 80 3.49 2.67 -0.55
C PRO A 80 3.17 3.96 0.21
N PHE A 81 3.89 4.24 1.30
CA PHE A 81 3.75 5.50 2.04
C PHE A 81 4.09 6.74 1.20
N VAL A 82 5.19 6.70 0.45
CA VAL A 82 5.58 7.79 -0.45
C VAL A 82 4.58 7.93 -1.59
N TRP A 83 4.10 6.80 -2.14
CA TRP A 83 3.03 6.78 -3.13
C TRP A 83 1.77 7.48 -2.63
N GLU A 84 1.26 7.10 -1.45
CA GLU A 84 0.02 7.66 -0.94
C GLU A 84 0.15 9.14 -0.60
N SER A 85 1.35 9.57 -0.20
CA SER A 85 1.66 11.00 -0.02
C SER A 85 1.60 11.76 -1.33
N LEU A 86 2.16 11.20 -2.41
CA LEU A 86 2.02 11.75 -3.76
C LEU A 86 0.56 11.76 -4.19
N SER A 87 -0.17 10.65 -4.03
CA SER A 87 -1.57 10.47 -4.45
C SER A 87 -2.50 11.54 -3.87
N LYS A 88 -2.25 12.00 -2.64
CA LYS A 88 -3.04 13.07 -1.99
C LYS A 88 -2.78 14.46 -2.55
N GLU A 89 -1.57 14.71 -3.00
CA GLU A 89 -1.15 16.02 -3.50
C GLU A 89 -1.28 16.12 -5.02
N ILE A 90 -1.32 14.98 -5.73
CA ILE A 90 -1.14 14.90 -7.19
C ILE A 90 -2.07 15.81 -7.99
N ASP A 91 -3.35 15.91 -7.60
CA ASP A 91 -4.35 16.74 -8.27
C ASP A 91 -4.14 18.25 -8.02
N ARG A 92 -3.37 18.61 -6.98
CA ARG A 92 -3.08 20.00 -6.60
C ARG A 92 -1.75 20.47 -7.17
N LEU A 93 -0.92 19.55 -7.67
CA LEU A 93 0.35 19.89 -8.27
C LEU A 93 0.10 20.57 -9.61
N PRO A 94 0.57 21.81 -9.82
CA PRO A 94 0.48 22.48 -11.11
C PRO A 94 1.59 21.93 -12.02
N LEU A 95 1.49 20.65 -12.38
CA LEU A 95 2.45 19.95 -13.21
C LEU A 95 1.73 19.20 -14.35
N PRO A 96 2.29 19.18 -15.57
CA PRO A 96 3.42 20.02 -15.98
C PRO A 96 3.02 21.50 -16.07
N SER A 97 3.97 22.41 -15.80
CA SER A 97 3.76 23.87 -15.86
C SER A 97 4.99 24.61 -16.39
N ASP A 98 4.75 25.74 -17.07
CA ASP A 98 5.79 26.68 -17.51
C ASP A 98 6.48 27.40 -16.33
N SER A 99 5.89 27.34 -15.13
CA SER A 99 6.51 27.89 -13.91
C SER A 99 7.58 26.95 -13.35
N GLU A 100 8.61 27.50 -12.71
CA GLU A 100 9.68 26.74 -12.03
C GLU A 100 9.21 26.08 -10.72
N GLN A 101 7.92 25.74 -10.62
CA GLN A 101 7.36 25.07 -9.46
C GLN A 101 7.86 23.63 -9.37
N VAL A 102 8.22 23.25 -8.15
CA VAL A 102 8.73 21.92 -7.82
C VAL A 102 7.98 21.39 -6.60
N ALA A 103 7.83 20.07 -6.51
CA ALA A 103 7.24 19.41 -5.35
C ALA A 103 8.22 18.39 -4.78
N VAL A 104 8.23 18.29 -3.45
CA VAL A 104 9.05 17.31 -2.72
C VAL A 104 8.12 16.47 -1.87
N ILE A 105 8.05 15.17 -2.16
CA ILE A 105 7.23 14.22 -1.43
C ILE A 105 8.12 13.44 -0.46
N ARG A 106 7.82 13.58 0.84
CA ARG A 106 8.45 12.85 1.95
C ARG A 106 9.99 12.84 1.88
N ASP A 107 10.59 13.97 1.52
CA ASP A 107 12.04 14.18 1.41
C ASP A 107 12.81 13.13 0.58
N THR A 108 12.13 12.46 -0.35
CA THR A 108 12.76 11.37 -1.12
C THR A 108 12.36 11.33 -2.59
N LEU A 109 11.24 11.95 -2.96
CA LEU A 109 10.80 12.08 -4.35
C LEU A 109 10.67 13.55 -4.71
N PHE A 110 11.34 13.95 -5.79
CA PHE A 110 11.33 15.29 -6.35
C PHE A 110 10.54 15.27 -7.65
N LEU A 111 9.59 16.21 -7.79
CA LEU A 111 8.80 16.41 -8.98
C LEU A 111 9.06 17.80 -9.55
N SER A 112 9.22 17.89 -10.86
CA SER A 112 9.46 19.14 -11.58
C SER A 112 8.95 19.06 -13.01
N SER A 113 8.73 20.21 -13.65
CA SER A 113 8.54 20.27 -15.10
C SER A 113 9.87 20.03 -15.82
N ALA A 114 9.82 19.26 -16.91
CA ALA A 114 10.93 19.05 -17.82
C ALA A 114 10.47 19.24 -19.27
N TRP A 115 11.37 19.69 -20.14
CA TRP A 115 11.06 19.99 -21.54
C TRP A 115 11.95 19.15 -22.46
N ILE A 116 11.33 18.41 -23.37
CA ILE A 116 12.02 17.61 -24.38
C ILE A 116 11.42 17.97 -25.72
N GLU A 117 12.23 18.51 -26.63
CA GLU A 117 11.78 18.93 -27.96
C GLU A 117 10.55 19.88 -27.91
N ASN A 118 10.53 20.79 -26.94
CA ASN A 118 9.42 21.71 -26.65
C ASN A 118 8.12 21.04 -26.19
N VAL A 119 8.16 19.76 -25.77
CA VAL A 119 7.04 19.05 -25.17
C VAL A 119 7.22 18.99 -23.65
N PRO A 120 6.22 19.45 -22.86
CA PRO A 120 6.30 19.44 -21.41
C PRO A 120 6.11 18.03 -20.85
N HIS A 121 6.89 17.71 -19.83
CA HIS A 121 6.87 16.45 -19.10
C HIS A 121 6.90 16.72 -17.60
N VAL A 122 6.29 15.82 -16.83
CA VAL A 122 6.51 15.72 -15.38
C VAL A 122 7.70 14.79 -15.15
N SER A 123 8.75 15.34 -14.56
CA SER A 123 9.94 14.64 -14.11
C SER A 123 9.74 14.14 -12.69
N LEU A 124 9.86 12.83 -12.49
CA LEU A 124 9.87 12.19 -11.18
C LEU A 124 11.29 11.67 -10.92
N GLN A 125 11.96 12.18 -9.89
CA GLN A 125 13.33 11.79 -9.58
C GLN A 125 13.51 11.48 -8.09
N ARG A 126 14.19 10.38 -7.78
CA ARG A 126 14.54 10.05 -6.40
C ARG A 126 15.76 10.86 -5.96
N PHE A 127 15.79 11.27 -4.70
CA PHE A 127 16.98 11.82 -4.07
C PHE A 127 17.16 11.26 -2.66
N VAL A 128 18.36 11.42 -2.13
CA VAL A 128 18.69 11.06 -0.76
C VAL A 128 19.26 12.26 -0.02
N THR A 129 18.88 12.41 1.23
CA THR A 129 19.50 13.37 2.15
C THR A 129 20.59 12.65 2.94
N LYS A 130 21.82 13.14 2.86
CA LYS A 130 22.98 12.60 3.57
C LYS A 130 23.00 13.10 5.01
N LYS A 131 23.88 12.52 5.85
CA LYS A 131 24.05 12.91 7.26
C LYS A 131 24.48 14.37 7.45
N ASP A 132 25.16 14.94 6.46
CA ASP A 132 25.56 16.35 6.41
C ASP A 132 24.44 17.27 5.87
N PHE A 133 23.21 16.75 5.76
CA PHE A 133 22.03 17.41 5.19
C PHE A 133 22.15 17.77 3.70
N SER A 134 23.22 17.38 3.03
CA SER A 134 23.32 17.55 1.58
C SER A 134 22.35 16.60 0.86
N ARG A 135 21.78 17.07 -0.25
CA ARG A 135 20.86 16.29 -1.09
C ARG A 135 21.57 15.81 -2.34
N GLN A 136 21.41 14.53 -2.66
CA GLN A 136 21.96 13.93 -3.86
C GLN A 136 20.85 13.26 -4.67
N PHE A 137 20.68 13.69 -5.92
CA PHE A 137 19.79 13.03 -6.87
C PHE A 137 20.33 11.66 -7.27
N LEU A 138 19.42 10.69 -7.33
CA LEU A 138 19.68 9.36 -7.84
C LEU A 138 19.47 9.33 -9.36
N PRO A 139 20.12 8.40 -10.08
CA PRO A 139 19.92 8.23 -11.51
C PRO A 139 18.51 7.71 -11.88
N SER A 140 17.72 7.30 -10.88
CA SER A 140 16.32 6.89 -11.03
C SER A 140 15.45 8.09 -11.37
N LEU A 141 15.17 8.25 -12.67
CA LEU A 141 14.36 9.31 -13.27
C LEU A 141 13.27 8.68 -14.15
N CYS A 142 12.03 9.16 -14.01
CA CYS A 142 10.94 8.91 -14.94
C CYS A 142 10.44 10.22 -15.51
N LEU A 143 10.11 10.24 -16.79
CA LEU A 143 9.50 11.37 -17.47
C LEU A 143 8.14 10.91 -17.97
N LEU A 144 7.10 11.67 -17.64
CA LEU A 144 5.73 11.43 -18.08
C LEU A 144 5.26 12.64 -18.87
N THR A 145 4.71 12.42 -20.05
CA THR A 145 3.96 13.45 -20.78
C THR A 145 2.75 13.90 -19.96
N GLU A 146 2.15 15.04 -20.31
CA GLU A 146 0.90 15.52 -19.69
C GLU A 146 -0.19 14.45 -19.68
N ARG A 147 -0.39 13.73 -20.79
CA ARG A 147 -1.40 12.66 -20.89
C ARG A 147 -1.11 11.48 -19.95
N GLU A 148 0.16 11.08 -19.82
CA GLU A 148 0.56 10.00 -18.93
C GLU A 148 0.44 10.40 -17.45
N TRP A 149 0.73 11.67 -17.15
CA TRP A 149 0.52 12.26 -15.84
C TRP A 149 -0.96 12.32 -15.46
N ASP A 150 -1.82 12.79 -16.35
CA ASP A 150 -3.27 12.76 -16.16
C ASP A 150 -3.79 11.34 -15.97
N ARG A 151 -3.25 10.39 -16.75
CA ARG A 151 -3.60 8.97 -16.60
C ARG A 151 -3.21 8.45 -15.22
N LEU A 152 -2.01 8.78 -14.74
CA LEU A 152 -1.54 8.42 -13.40
C LEU A 152 -2.48 9.00 -12.32
N GLN A 153 -2.88 10.27 -12.45
CA GLN A 153 -3.85 10.91 -11.56
C GLN A 153 -5.18 10.14 -11.54
N CYS A 154 -5.72 9.78 -12.71
CA CYS A 154 -6.99 9.05 -12.81
C CYS A 154 -6.95 7.67 -12.16
N ILE A 155 -5.82 6.95 -12.23
CA ILE A 155 -5.71 5.59 -11.70
C ILE A 155 -5.17 5.54 -10.27
N ARG A 156 -4.84 6.68 -9.65
CA ARG A 156 -4.11 6.71 -8.38
C ARG A 156 -4.76 5.87 -7.27
N LYS A 157 -6.09 5.93 -7.15
CA LYS A 157 -6.84 5.12 -6.17
C LYS A 157 -6.68 3.62 -6.40
N LYS A 158 -6.61 3.17 -7.66
CA LYS A 158 -6.37 1.75 -8.00
C LYS A 158 -4.98 1.28 -7.58
N ILE A 159 -3.97 2.16 -7.68
CA ILE A 159 -2.62 1.88 -7.22
C ILE A 159 -2.58 1.82 -5.69
N THR A 160 -3.25 2.74 -4.99
CA THR A 160 -3.40 2.70 -3.52
C THR A 160 -4.06 1.40 -3.08
N GLU A 161 -5.16 0.98 -3.71
CA GLU A 161 -5.81 -0.30 -3.41
C GLU A 161 -4.90 -1.51 -3.72
N SER A 162 -4.12 -1.46 -4.80
CA SER A 162 -3.12 -2.49 -5.09
C SER A 162 -2.06 -2.61 -4.01
N CYS A 163 -1.60 -1.48 -3.46
CA CYS A 163 -0.67 -1.47 -2.33
C CYS A 163 -1.29 -2.17 -1.12
N LYS A 164 -2.53 -1.83 -0.76
CA LYS A 164 -3.25 -2.46 0.36
C LYS A 164 -3.43 -3.96 0.12
N THR A 165 -3.89 -4.36 -1.06
CA THR A 165 -4.07 -5.77 -1.42
C THR A 165 -2.75 -6.54 -1.28
N LEU A 166 -1.66 -6.07 -1.88
CA LEU A 166 -0.37 -6.77 -1.77
C LEU A 166 0.16 -6.81 -0.34
N MET A 167 0.00 -5.72 0.41
CA MET A 167 0.48 -5.58 1.79
C MET A 167 -0.19 -6.55 2.75
N PHE A 168 -1.51 -6.69 2.66
CA PHE A 168 -2.27 -7.50 3.61
C PHE A 168 -2.63 -8.89 3.09
N ASP A 169 -2.43 -9.21 1.81
CA ASP A 169 -2.61 -10.56 1.29
C ASP A 169 -1.35 -11.43 1.54
N ASN A 170 -0.67 -11.88 0.49
CA ASN A 170 0.44 -12.83 0.65
C ASN A 170 1.63 -12.27 1.42
N PHE A 171 1.86 -10.95 1.39
CA PHE A 171 2.99 -10.34 2.06
C PHE A 171 2.91 -10.49 3.58
N LEU A 172 1.81 -10.02 4.20
CA LEU A 172 1.59 -10.17 5.64
C LEU A 172 1.62 -11.65 6.06
N LYS A 173 0.92 -12.52 5.31
CA LYS A 173 0.88 -13.97 5.61
C LYS A 173 2.29 -14.58 5.62
N LYS A 174 3.10 -14.28 4.61
CA LYS A 174 4.50 -14.74 4.53
C LYS A 174 5.32 -14.23 5.72
N LYS A 175 5.18 -12.97 6.10
CA LYS A 175 5.91 -12.38 7.24
C LYS A 175 5.50 -13.05 8.55
N ILE A 176 4.21 -13.28 8.79
CA ILE A 176 3.72 -14.01 9.97
C ILE A 176 4.33 -15.41 10.03
N LEU A 177 4.29 -16.19 8.95
CA LEU A 177 4.82 -17.55 8.93
C LEU A 177 6.34 -17.60 9.17
N LEU A 178 7.08 -16.64 8.60
CA LEU A 178 8.52 -16.52 8.84
C LEU A 178 8.82 -16.21 10.31
N GLU A 179 8.08 -15.28 10.92
CA GLU A 179 8.25 -14.93 12.32
C GLU A 179 7.87 -16.12 13.23
N VAL A 180 6.75 -16.78 13.00
CA VAL A 180 6.35 -17.99 13.74
C VAL A 180 7.42 -19.08 13.66
N SER A 181 7.98 -19.32 12.47
CA SER A 181 9.02 -20.33 12.24
C SER A 181 10.34 -20.00 12.96
N SER A 182 10.56 -18.72 13.28
CA SER A 182 11.73 -18.28 14.05
C SER A 182 11.59 -18.52 15.56
N ARG A 183 10.37 -18.83 16.04
CA ARG A 183 10.07 -19.02 17.47
C ARG A 183 9.94 -20.50 17.82
N SER A 184 10.33 -20.85 19.05
CA SER A 184 10.10 -22.19 19.57
C SER A 184 8.65 -22.32 20.07
N PRO A 185 7.89 -23.35 19.64
CA PRO A 185 6.56 -23.60 20.16
C PRO A 185 6.57 -23.78 21.68
N ARG A 186 5.67 -23.09 22.38
CA ARG A 186 5.37 -23.34 23.80
C ARG A 186 3.94 -23.86 23.88
N THR A 187 3.79 -25.17 23.94
CA THR A 187 2.47 -25.82 23.93
C THR A 187 1.91 -25.87 25.34
N ASN A 188 0.94 -25.02 25.67
CA ASN A 188 0.31 -25.04 26.99
C ASN A 188 -1.23 -24.99 26.97
N LEU A 189 -1.88 -24.74 25.82
CA LEU A 189 -3.34 -24.66 25.73
C LEU A 189 -3.92 -25.67 24.75
N GLN A 190 -4.93 -26.39 25.23
CA GLN A 190 -5.86 -27.18 24.42
C GLN A 190 -7.18 -26.41 24.38
N MET A 191 -7.55 -25.92 23.19
CA MET A 191 -8.77 -25.16 22.96
C MET A 191 -9.46 -25.67 21.68
N GLU A 192 -10.76 -25.44 21.59
CA GLU A 192 -11.54 -25.63 20.35
C GLU A 192 -10.97 -24.74 19.25
N LEU A 193 -10.83 -25.28 18.02
CA LEU A 193 -10.16 -24.60 16.92
C LEU A 193 -10.84 -23.28 16.55
N SER A 194 -12.17 -23.26 16.52
CA SER A 194 -12.95 -22.04 16.19
C SER A 194 -12.70 -20.91 17.19
N ASP A 195 -12.58 -21.25 18.48
CA ASP A 195 -12.34 -20.26 19.53
C ASP A 195 -10.93 -19.67 19.39
N VAL A 196 -9.94 -20.51 19.06
CA VAL A 196 -8.57 -20.03 18.81
C VAL A 196 -8.50 -19.14 17.58
N GLU A 197 -9.12 -19.52 16.47
CA GLU A 197 -9.13 -18.70 15.25
C GLU A 197 -9.79 -17.33 15.49
N MET A 198 -10.88 -17.29 16.26
CA MET A 198 -11.53 -16.04 16.68
C MET A 198 -10.60 -15.18 17.54
N VAL A 199 -9.94 -15.75 18.55
CA VAL A 199 -8.99 -15.04 19.42
C VAL A 199 -7.81 -14.49 18.63
N LEU A 200 -7.20 -15.30 17.75
CA LEU A 200 -6.08 -14.87 16.91
C LEU A 200 -6.49 -13.75 15.93
N SER A 201 -7.66 -13.88 15.29
CA SER A 201 -8.19 -12.85 14.39
C SER A 201 -8.46 -11.53 15.12
N THR A 202 -9.04 -11.62 16.32
CA THR A 202 -9.30 -10.45 17.18
C THR A 202 -8.00 -9.81 17.62
N SER A 203 -7.03 -10.60 18.07
CA SER A 203 -5.72 -10.10 18.47
C SER A 203 -4.97 -9.41 17.33
N LEU A 204 -5.02 -9.94 16.11
CA LEU A 204 -4.40 -9.31 14.95
C LEU A 204 -5.12 -8.00 14.59
N THR A 205 -6.45 -7.97 14.71
CA THR A 205 -7.25 -6.76 14.49
C THR A 205 -6.88 -5.65 15.47
N GLU A 206 -6.78 -5.98 16.76
CA GLU A 206 -6.39 -5.03 17.82
C GLU A 206 -5.02 -4.42 17.55
N ILE A 207 -4.02 -5.26 17.24
CA ILE A 207 -2.65 -4.78 16.98
C ILE A 207 -2.60 -3.91 15.73
N LEU A 208 -3.36 -4.27 14.70
CA LEU A 208 -3.48 -3.45 13.50
C LEU A 208 -4.16 -2.11 13.81
N ALA A 209 -5.22 -2.09 14.62
CA ALA A 209 -5.90 -0.87 15.03
C ALA A 209 -4.96 0.07 15.81
N ASP A 210 -4.20 -0.47 16.75
CA ASP A 210 -3.20 0.28 17.52
C ASP A 210 -2.08 0.83 16.62
N SER A 211 -1.62 0.01 15.66
CA SER A 211 -0.63 0.43 14.67
C SER A 211 -1.16 1.57 13.77
N ILE A 212 -2.40 1.45 13.28
CA ILE A 212 -3.04 2.50 12.48
C ILE A 212 -3.20 3.77 13.30
N LYS A 213 -3.64 3.66 14.56
CA LYS A 213 -3.77 4.80 15.47
C LYS A 213 -2.46 5.56 15.63
N SER A 214 -1.38 4.85 15.99
CA SER A 214 -0.05 5.44 16.14
C SER A 214 0.42 6.10 14.83
N ARG A 215 0.16 5.46 13.68
CA ARG A 215 0.53 6.03 12.39
C ARG A 215 -0.30 7.24 11.98
N ILE A 216 -1.58 7.29 12.33
CA ILE A 216 -2.41 8.49 12.14
C ILE A 216 -1.81 9.64 12.95
N GLU A 217 -1.43 9.40 14.21
CA GLU A 217 -0.80 10.41 15.06
C GLU A 217 0.53 10.92 14.48
N ASP A 218 1.34 10.04 13.88
CA ASP A 218 2.61 10.39 13.22
C ASP A 218 2.42 11.26 11.95
N VAL A 219 1.40 10.96 11.14
CA VAL A 219 1.21 11.60 9.81
C VAL A 219 0.24 12.77 9.84
N LEU A 220 -0.48 12.97 10.94
CA LEU A 220 -1.42 14.06 11.12
C LEU A 220 -0.67 15.38 11.07
N VAL A 221 -1.09 16.25 10.16
CA VAL A 221 -0.61 17.61 10.06
C VAL A 221 -1.68 18.53 10.61
N CYS A 222 -1.36 19.28 11.65
CA CYS A 222 -2.27 20.27 12.22
C CYS A 222 -1.79 21.69 11.91
N ASN A 223 -2.62 22.46 11.21
CA ASN A 223 -2.30 23.83 10.85
C ASN A 223 -2.11 24.72 12.08
N GLY A 224 -2.92 24.52 13.13
CA GLY A 224 -2.78 25.24 14.41
C GLY A 224 -1.43 25.00 15.07
N CYS A 225 -0.94 23.75 15.05
CA CYS A 225 0.41 23.41 15.51
C CYS A 225 1.49 24.06 14.65
N LEU A 226 1.38 23.96 13.31
CA LEU A 226 2.36 24.55 12.38
C LEU A 226 2.47 26.06 12.51
N GLN A 227 1.35 26.75 12.75
CA GLN A 227 1.29 28.21 12.88
C GLN A 227 1.56 28.69 14.31
N ASN A 228 1.90 27.79 15.25
CA ASN A 228 2.08 28.10 16.68
C ASN A 228 0.89 28.88 17.28
N GLN A 229 -0.34 28.54 16.90
CA GLN A 229 -1.52 29.20 17.43
C GLN A 229 -1.67 28.91 18.92
N ALA A 230 -1.80 29.94 19.75
CA ALA A 230 -1.82 29.81 21.21
C ALA A 230 -3.00 28.97 21.75
N ASN A 231 -4.16 29.01 21.07
CA ASN A 231 -5.33 28.26 21.50
C ASN A 231 -5.31 26.82 20.98
N GLN A 232 -4.68 25.92 21.73
CA GLN A 232 -4.63 24.49 21.41
C GLN A 232 -6.00 23.82 21.34
N LEU A 233 -7.01 24.34 22.07
CA LEU A 233 -8.37 23.79 22.04
C LEU A 233 -9.07 24.00 20.69
N GLY A 234 -8.57 24.92 19.86
CA GLY A 234 -9.05 25.13 18.49
C GLY A 234 -8.28 24.33 17.44
N HIS A 235 -7.24 23.58 17.83
CA HIS A 235 -6.38 22.88 16.87
C HIS A 235 -7.11 21.66 16.29
N GLU A 236 -6.93 21.43 14.99
CA GLU A 236 -7.49 20.27 14.28
C GLU A 236 -7.06 18.93 14.91
N CYS A 237 -5.82 18.85 15.45
CA CYS A 237 -5.34 17.66 16.16
C CYS A 237 -6.09 17.38 17.47
N VAL A 238 -6.82 18.36 18.01
CA VAL A 238 -7.64 18.24 19.21
C VAL A 238 -9.10 18.08 18.84
N THR A 239 -9.63 18.91 17.93
CA THR A 239 -11.06 19.02 17.67
C THR A 239 -11.61 18.01 16.66
N MET A 240 -10.76 17.43 15.81
CA MET A 240 -11.19 16.49 14.79
C MET A 240 -11.53 15.15 15.42
N ASN A 241 -12.73 14.65 15.15
CA ASN A 241 -13.15 13.30 15.56
C ASN A 241 -12.36 12.23 14.80
N PHE A 242 -12.37 11.01 15.32
CA PHE A 242 -11.51 9.93 14.80
C PHE A 242 -11.96 9.47 13.41
N GLU A 243 -13.25 9.49 13.09
CA GLU A 243 -13.74 9.19 11.74
C GLU A 243 -13.13 10.14 10.70
N THR A 244 -13.16 11.46 10.96
CA THR A 244 -12.59 12.47 10.06
C THR A 244 -11.06 12.33 9.99
N ARG A 245 -10.38 12.04 11.11
CA ARG A 245 -8.94 11.74 11.08
C ARG A 245 -8.64 10.56 10.19
N HIS A 246 -9.42 9.48 10.31
CA HIS A 246 -9.25 8.29 9.49
C HIS A 246 -9.53 8.59 8.01
N ASP A 247 -10.58 9.35 7.69
CA ASP A 247 -10.90 9.67 6.29
C ASP A 247 -9.80 10.53 5.64
N LEU A 248 -9.16 11.41 6.43
CA LEU A 248 -8.06 12.25 5.94
C LEU A 248 -6.69 11.56 5.94
N TYR A 249 -6.41 10.67 6.89
CA TYR A 249 -5.07 10.13 7.15
C TYR A 249 -4.98 8.61 7.16
N GLY A 250 -6.10 7.88 7.20
CA GLY A 250 -6.16 6.43 7.35
C GLY A 250 -5.38 5.69 6.26
N ASP A 251 -5.54 6.05 4.98
CA ASP A 251 -4.77 5.40 3.90
C ASP A 251 -3.26 5.64 4.01
N LEU A 252 -2.84 6.83 4.45
CA LEU A 252 -1.42 7.11 4.73
C LEU A 252 -0.93 6.25 5.88
N ALA A 253 -1.72 6.16 6.95
CA ALA A 253 -1.40 5.41 8.13
C ALA A 253 -1.25 3.92 7.82
N VAL A 254 -2.25 3.33 7.18
CA VAL A 254 -2.28 1.94 6.71
C VAL A 254 -1.06 1.62 5.84
N LEU A 255 -0.75 2.45 4.85
CA LEU A 255 0.39 2.24 3.94
C LEU A 255 1.76 2.61 4.55
N SER A 256 1.77 3.09 5.79
CA SER A 256 2.97 3.36 6.61
C SER A 256 3.15 2.37 7.77
N VAL A 257 2.24 1.41 7.94
CA VAL A 257 2.35 0.38 8.99
C VAL A 257 3.65 -0.39 8.78
N ASP A 258 4.41 -0.53 9.86
CA ASP A 258 5.58 -1.39 9.89
C ASP A 258 5.11 -2.84 10.07
N ILE A 259 5.03 -3.57 8.96
CA ILE A 259 4.54 -4.96 8.96
C ILE A 259 5.44 -5.86 9.80
N GLU A 260 6.76 -5.63 9.84
CA GLU A 260 7.65 -6.47 10.64
C GLU A 260 7.38 -6.29 12.13
N LEU A 261 7.19 -5.04 12.57
CA LEU A 261 6.82 -4.75 13.95
C LEU A 261 5.43 -5.32 14.30
N LEU A 262 4.44 -5.09 13.45
CA LEU A 262 3.08 -5.61 13.64
C LEU A 262 3.08 -7.13 13.78
N VAL A 263 3.83 -7.83 12.92
CA VAL A 263 3.94 -9.29 12.94
C VAL A 263 4.65 -9.77 14.21
N LYS A 264 5.73 -9.10 14.61
CA LYS A 264 6.45 -9.42 15.84
C LYS A 264 5.55 -9.29 17.06
N ASP A 265 4.82 -8.18 17.16
CA ASP A 265 3.88 -7.92 18.27
C ASP A 265 2.75 -8.95 18.28
N PHE A 266 2.24 -9.34 17.10
CA PHE A 266 1.21 -10.37 16.97
C PHE A 266 1.70 -11.74 17.44
N VAL A 267 2.88 -12.17 17.00
CA VAL A 267 3.47 -13.45 17.39
C VAL A 267 3.83 -13.46 18.88
N GLU A 268 4.34 -12.36 19.42
CA GLU A 268 4.69 -12.23 20.83
C GLU A 268 3.46 -12.27 21.74
N LYS A 269 2.40 -11.51 21.39
CA LYS A 269 1.12 -11.51 22.13
C LYS A 269 0.45 -12.90 22.14
N ASN A 270 0.64 -13.69 21.09
CA ASN A 270 0.00 -14.99 20.89
C ASN A 270 0.96 -16.19 21.05
N ILE A 271 2.07 -16.02 21.79
CA ILE A 271 3.13 -17.04 21.91
C ILE A 271 2.64 -18.42 22.38
N GLN A 272 1.56 -18.46 23.19
CA GLN A 272 0.99 -19.71 23.72
C GLN A 272 0.14 -20.47 22.68
N MET A 273 -0.25 -19.82 21.59
CA MET A 273 -1.10 -20.35 20.52
C MET A 273 -0.35 -20.49 19.19
N LEU A 274 0.99 -20.42 19.20
CA LEU A 274 1.81 -20.44 17.98
C LEU A 274 1.49 -21.60 17.03
N ASN A 275 1.18 -22.78 17.57
CA ASN A 275 0.84 -23.97 16.77
C ASN A 275 -0.42 -23.79 15.90
N TYR A 276 -1.28 -22.85 16.26
CA TYR A 276 -2.50 -22.53 15.52
C TYR A 276 -2.29 -21.42 14.47
N ILE A 277 -1.17 -20.68 14.53
CA ILE A 277 -0.81 -19.66 13.54
C ILE A 277 -0.10 -20.36 12.37
N ASN A 278 -0.90 -20.96 11.48
CA ASN A 278 -0.44 -21.73 10.34
C ASN A 278 -1.08 -21.26 9.02
N GLU A 279 -0.69 -21.88 7.90
CA GLU A 279 -1.22 -21.54 6.57
C GLU A 279 -2.75 -21.64 6.49
N ASN A 280 -3.37 -22.62 7.17
CA ASN A 280 -4.82 -22.79 7.13
C ASN A 280 -5.54 -21.60 7.79
N PHE A 281 -5.12 -21.22 9.00
CA PHE A 281 -5.64 -20.03 9.69
C PHE A 281 -5.47 -18.78 8.81
N LEU A 282 -4.28 -18.57 8.26
CA LEU A 282 -3.97 -17.38 7.46
C LEU A 282 -4.72 -17.34 6.13
N ASN A 283 -5.00 -18.49 5.51
CA ASN A 283 -5.80 -18.57 4.29
C ASN A 283 -7.30 -18.34 4.54
N ASN A 284 -7.78 -18.62 5.75
CA ASN A 284 -9.16 -18.37 6.17
C ASN A 284 -9.39 -16.93 6.66
N LEU A 285 -8.32 -16.16 6.87
CA LEU A 285 -8.40 -14.78 7.35
C LEU A 285 -9.01 -13.88 6.27
N ASP A 286 -10.16 -13.29 6.56
CA ASP A 286 -10.74 -12.23 5.72
C ASP A 286 -9.99 -10.92 5.98
N ILE A 287 -9.03 -10.63 5.11
CA ILE A 287 -8.19 -9.44 5.17
C ILE A 287 -8.98 -8.14 5.03
N ALA A 288 -10.00 -8.13 4.18
CA ALA A 288 -10.82 -6.93 3.99
C ALA A 288 -11.61 -6.64 5.27
N LEU A 289 -12.14 -7.68 5.91
CA LEU A 289 -12.80 -7.57 7.20
C LEU A 289 -11.82 -7.18 8.32
N LEU A 290 -10.61 -7.71 8.34
CA LEU A 290 -9.57 -7.36 9.30
C LEU A 290 -9.26 -5.85 9.30
N VAL A 291 -8.98 -5.29 8.12
CA VAL A 291 -8.66 -3.87 7.96
C VAL A 291 -9.88 -3.00 8.31
N LYS A 292 -11.08 -3.43 7.92
CA LYS A 292 -12.33 -2.76 8.27
C LYS A 292 -12.55 -2.74 9.79
N ASN A 293 -12.41 -3.88 10.46
CA ASN A 293 -12.60 -3.98 11.90
C ASN A 293 -11.56 -3.14 12.64
N ALA A 294 -10.31 -3.10 12.17
CA ALA A 294 -9.28 -2.24 12.75
C ALA A 294 -9.65 -0.74 12.65
N ARG A 295 -10.20 -0.31 11.51
CA ARG A 295 -10.78 1.04 11.35
C ARG A 295 -11.92 1.27 12.34
N ASP A 296 -12.87 0.35 12.41
CA ASP A 296 -14.06 0.49 13.25
C ASP A 296 -13.67 0.54 14.75
N MET A 297 -12.67 -0.25 15.17
CA MET A 297 -12.09 -0.18 16.52
C MET A 297 -11.41 1.15 16.80
N TYR A 298 -10.66 1.69 15.83
CA TYR A 298 -10.07 3.02 15.96
C TYR A 298 -11.18 4.07 16.17
N ILE A 299 -12.19 4.12 15.30
CA ILE A 299 -13.28 5.09 15.40
C ILE A 299 -14.05 4.93 16.72
N ALA A 300 -14.33 3.70 17.16
CA ALA A 300 -15.01 3.44 18.42
C ALA A 300 -14.20 3.85 19.67
N SER A 301 -12.88 4.01 19.54
CA SER A 301 -12.02 4.51 20.62
C SER A 301 -12.09 6.03 20.82
N ASP A 302 -12.90 6.74 20.04
CA ASP A 302 -13.09 8.18 20.19
C ASP A 302 -13.84 8.49 21.49
N ILE A 303 -13.10 9.05 22.45
CA ILE A 303 -13.64 9.47 23.75
C ILE A 303 -14.25 10.88 23.65
N MET A 304 -14.17 11.55 22.48
CA MET A 304 -14.79 12.86 22.29
C MET A 304 -16.31 12.72 22.49
N PRO A 305 -16.90 13.44 23.47
CA PRO A 305 -18.34 13.42 23.63
C PRO A 305 -18.98 13.93 22.34
N HIS A 306 -19.80 13.08 21.72
CA HIS A 306 -20.72 13.51 20.67
C HIS A 306 -21.50 14.72 21.21
N ARG A 307 -21.20 15.91 20.68
CA ARG A 307 -21.73 17.25 21.04
C ARG A 307 -20.91 18.03 22.07
N MET A 308 -19.99 18.83 21.55
CA MET A 308 -19.89 20.23 21.94
C MET A 308 -20.06 21.12 20.70
N PHE A 309 -21.22 21.05 20.03
CA PHE A 309 -21.87 22.13 19.28
C PHE A 309 -23.32 21.73 19.02
#